data_AF-A0AAY5KP82-F1
#
_entry.id   AF-A0AAY5KP82-F1
#
_cell.length_a   1.000
_cell.length_b   1.000
_cell.length_c   1.000
_cell.angle_alpha   90.00
_cell.angle_beta   90.00
_cell.angle_gamma   90.00
#
_symmetry.space_group_name_H-M   'P 1'
#
loop_
_entity.id
_entity.type
_entity.pdbx_description
1 polymer ?
#
loop_
_entity_poly.entity_id
_entity_poly.type
_entity_poly.pdbx_seq_one_letter_code
_entity_poly.pdbx_strand_id
1 'polypeptide(L)'
;MERAAAISFSLSILTGLYAGEGVLPQGPVNGAVGRTVMFITNLSPPPQPFITISWSFNGENIINSTSDSTGPGYRERITLNRTTGSLELRNLTLADSGQYIVAIVKATTETIIQSTELVVYEPVSNASITGPAEHLFANESSANLTCEGAGHITLRQWMKDGQPLPPGDNLFFSEDNRTVSISPVMRHDAGEYKCYLANPASFANASHIVIVNYGPDSMTILSPDTAEVETFTLLYCSVVSVPPARFTWLFNGQQTSVHEAGYVITSISYNNSGDYRCVAMNDLTRRNVSGDHHLSVKDKSAIPLSPEAAAGIAVTVTLVVVTVGLGLYFGINHNRNKTIKPTENDSDVYETVRPTLPRPRVNLPPGPTNTDSASTMYNTSIN
;
A
#
# COMPACT_ATOMS: atom_id res chain seq x y z
N MET A 1 16.86 29.91 22.19
CA MET A 1 18.08 29.07 22.18
C MET A 1 17.57 27.65 22.00
N GLU A 2 17.89 26.93 20.93
CA GLU A 2 18.76 27.26 19.78
C GLU A 2 17.98 27.32 18.45
N ARG A 3 18.63 27.18 17.30
CA ARG A 3 18.04 27.44 15.96
C ARG A 3 17.75 26.15 15.22
N ALA A 4 16.51 25.95 14.79
CA ALA A 4 16.19 24.95 13.77
C ALA A 4 16.74 25.40 12.40
N ALA A 5 17.64 24.61 11.82
CA ALA A 5 18.27 24.90 10.53
C ALA A 5 17.37 24.43 9.37
N ALA A 6 16.36 25.22 9.02
CA ALA A 6 15.58 24.99 7.80
C ALA A 6 16.47 25.22 6.57
N ILE A 7 16.80 24.16 5.84
CA ILE A 7 17.58 24.22 4.59
C ILE A 7 16.69 24.77 3.47
N SER A 8 16.56 26.10 3.43
CA SER A 8 15.92 26.80 2.33
C SER A 8 16.86 26.81 1.13
N PHE A 9 16.44 26.21 0.01
CA PHE A 9 17.12 26.33 -1.28
C PHE A 9 16.90 27.75 -1.84
N SER A 10 17.66 28.72 -1.34
CA SER A 10 17.76 30.04 -1.95
C SER A 10 18.46 29.92 -3.31
N LEU A 11 17.72 30.17 -4.39
CA LEU A 11 18.28 30.17 -5.75
C LEU A 11 19.20 31.39 -5.92
N SER A 12 20.47 31.24 -5.57
CA SER A 12 21.50 32.27 -5.72
C SER A 12 21.81 32.54 -7.20
N ILE A 13 21.10 33.48 -7.80
CA ILE A 13 21.39 33.96 -9.16
C ILE A 13 22.72 34.74 -9.14
N LEU A 14 23.82 34.03 -9.34
CA LEU A 14 25.15 34.63 -9.47
C LEU A 14 25.32 35.17 -10.90
N THR A 15 24.92 36.42 -11.13
CA THR A 15 25.08 37.08 -12.44
C THR A 15 26.56 37.40 -12.71
N GLY A 16 27.27 36.51 -13.41
CA GLY A 16 28.62 36.83 -13.89
C GLY A 16 29.49 35.67 -14.38
N LEU A 17 29.24 35.19 -15.60
CA LEU A 17 30.16 35.33 -16.75
C LEU A 17 29.58 34.66 -18.01
N TYR A 18 30.02 35.07 -19.19
CA TYR A 18 29.60 34.47 -20.46
C TYR A 18 30.26 33.10 -20.67
N ALA A 19 29.52 32.03 -20.35
CA ALA A 19 29.77 30.71 -20.95
C ALA A 19 28.98 30.64 -22.26
N GLY A 20 29.68 30.60 -23.40
CA GLY A 20 29.07 30.15 -24.66
C GLY A 20 28.68 28.67 -24.56
N GLU A 21 27.78 28.21 -25.43
CA GLU A 21 27.39 26.79 -25.48
C GLU A 21 28.60 25.91 -25.82
N GLY A 22 29.17 25.28 -24.79
CA GLY A 22 30.24 24.29 -24.95
C GLY A 22 29.72 23.06 -25.70
N VAL A 23 30.59 22.46 -26.51
CA VAL A 23 30.30 21.24 -27.27
C VAL A 23 30.20 19.99 -26.37
N LEU A 24 30.97 19.95 -25.27
CA LEU A 24 30.88 18.91 -24.24
C LEU A 24 30.04 19.40 -23.03
N PRO A 25 29.32 18.50 -22.34
CA PRO A 25 28.55 18.83 -21.14
C PRO A 25 29.45 19.38 -20.02
N GLN A 26 28.86 20.14 -19.10
CA GLN A 26 29.57 20.68 -17.93
C GLN A 26 29.71 19.64 -16.82
N GLY A 27 30.86 19.65 -16.15
CA GLY A 27 31.23 18.69 -15.10
C GLY A 27 32.08 17.52 -15.63
N PRO A 28 32.57 16.65 -14.72
CA PRO A 28 33.30 15.45 -15.09
C PRO A 28 32.36 14.38 -15.64
N VAL A 29 32.84 13.62 -16.61
CA VAL A 29 32.23 12.37 -17.05
C VAL A 29 32.65 11.27 -16.08
N ASN A 30 31.70 10.49 -15.57
CA ASN A 30 31.98 9.44 -14.57
C ASN A 30 31.86 8.06 -15.20
N GLY A 31 32.82 7.18 -14.92
CA GLY A 31 32.85 5.80 -15.40
C GLY A 31 33.22 4.81 -14.31
N ALA A 32 32.99 3.52 -14.54
CA ALA A 32 33.34 2.45 -13.61
C ALA A 32 34.28 1.43 -14.27
N VAL A 33 35.20 0.85 -13.50
CA VAL A 33 36.16 -0.16 -14.00
C VAL A 33 35.44 -1.32 -14.72
N GLY A 34 35.96 -1.71 -15.88
CA GLY A 34 35.40 -2.73 -16.77
C GLY A 34 34.18 -2.28 -17.59
N ARG A 35 33.67 -1.06 -17.41
CA ARG A 35 32.52 -0.53 -18.17
C ARG A 35 32.95 0.34 -19.36
N THR A 36 31.97 0.86 -20.08
CA THR A 36 32.12 1.78 -21.20
C THR A 36 31.57 3.16 -20.81
N VAL A 37 32.19 4.22 -21.31
CA VAL A 37 31.74 5.60 -21.16
C VAL A 37 31.62 6.30 -22.52
N MET A 38 30.72 7.27 -22.62
CA MET A 38 30.49 8.08 -23.81
C MET A 38 30.82 9.54 -23.53
N PHE A 39 31.82 10.08 -24.21
CA PHE A 39 32.02 11.52 -24.31
C PHE A 39 31.08 12.07 -25.38
N ILE A 40 29.87 12.46 -24.96
CA ILE A 40 28.82 12.96 -25.86
C ILE A 40 29.06 14.43 -26.18
N THR A 41 29.10 14.76 -27.47
CA THR A 41 29.08 16.13 -27.99
C THR A 41 27.65 16.58 -28.31
N ASN A 42 27.29 17.84 -28.05
CA ASN A 42 25.97 18.39 -28.43
C ASN A 42 25.83 18.77 -29.93
N LEU A 43 26.90 18.61 -30.71
CA LEU A 43 26.91 18.95 -32.14
C LEU A 43 25.93 18.07 -32.91
N SER A 44 24.97 18.73 -33.58
CA SER A 44 24.13 18.09 -34.59
C SER A 44 24.96 17.70 -35.83
N PRO A 45 24.62 16.60 -36.53
CA PRO A 45 25.29 16.21 -37.77
C PRO A 45 25.35 17.35 -38.80
N PRO A 46 26.55 17.79 -39.23
CA PRO A 46 26.69 18.96 -40.08
C PRO A 46 26.34 18.67 -41.56
N PRO A 47 25.88 19.67 -42.34
CA PRO A 47 25.57 19.49 -43.77
C PRO A 47 26.79 19.14 -44.65
N GLN A 48 28.00 19.44 -44.18
CA GLN A 48 29.27 19.02 -44.74
C GLN A 48 30.09 18.38 -43.61
N PRO A 49 30.83 17.28 -43.86
CA PRO A 49 31.60 16.61 -42.82
C PRO A 49 32.66 17.53 -42.19
N PHE A 50 33.01 17.26 -40.93
CA PHE A 50 34.16 17.88 -40.28
C PHE A 50 35.45 17.52 -41.05
N ILE A 51 36.36 18.50 -41.20
CA ILE A 51 37.65 18.30 -41.88
C ILE A 51 38.53 17.36 -41.04
N THR A 52 38.56 17.60 -39.73
CA THR A 52 39.29 16.78 -38.76
C THR A 52 38.52 16.75 -37.45
N ILE A 53 38.41 15.57 -36.86
CA ILE A 53 38.10 15.39 -35.44
C ILE A 53 39.29 14.66 -34.81
N SER A 54 39.76 15.17 -33.68
CA SER A 54 40.78 14.51 -32.87
C SER A 54 40.46 14.59 -31.40
N TRP A 55 40.81 13.52 -30.67
CA TRP A 55 40.80 13.50 -29.21
C TRP A 55 42.23 13.28 -28.69
N SER A 56 42.57 13.93 -27.59
CA SER A 56 43.80 13.73 -26.84
C SER A 56 43.56 13.52 -25.35
N PHE A 57 44.50 12.85 -24.70
CA PHE A 57 44.53 12.56 -23.26
C PHE A 57 45.92 12.87 -22.74
N ASN A 58 46.02 13.62 -21.64
CA ASN A 58 47.30 14.08 -21.05
C ASN A 58 48.29 14.71 -22.06
N GLY A 59 47.76 15.32 -23.14
CA GLY A 59 48.53 15.94 -24.22
C GLY A 59 48.82 15.05 -25.44
N GLU A 60 48.71 13.72 -25.34
CA GLU A 60 48.93 12.80 -26.45
C GLU A 60 47.66 12.55 -27.26
N ASN A 61 47.78 12.46 -28.59
CA ASN A 61 46.65 12.17 -29.48
C ASN A 61 46.23 10.68 -29.36
N ILE A 62 44.99 10.43 -28.94
CA ILE A 62 44.47 9.07 -28.78
C ILE A 62 43.70 8.58 -30.01
N ILE A 63 43.11 9.51 -30.79
CA ILE A 63 42.55 9.24 -32.12
C ILE A 63 42.49 10.53 -32.96
N ASN A 64 42.66 10.37 -34.27
CA ASN A 64 42.46 11.40 -35.28
C ASN A 64 41.72 10.80 -36.48
N SER A 65 40.69 11.49 -36.98
CA SER A 65 39.86 11.05 -38.10
C SER A 65 40.58 10.98 -39.44
N THR A 66 41.77 11.58 -39.59
CA THR A 66 42.49 11.62 -40.88
C THR A 66 43.57 10.56 -41.03
N SER A 67 44.02 9.93 -39.93
CA SER A 67 45.11 8.94 -39.94
C SER A 67 44.69 7.53 -39.53
N ASP A 68 43.46 7.36 -39.04
CA ASP A 68 42.89 6.12 -38.46
C ASP A 68 43.75 5.46 -37.34
N SER A 69 44.77 6.18 -36.87
CA SER A 69 45.73 5.71 -35.87
C SER A 69 45.16 5.87 -34.46
N THR A 70 45.02 4.74 -33.75
CA THR A 70 44.71 4.73 -32.31
C THR A 70 45.99 4.79 -31.48
N GLY A 71 45.97 5.61 -30.43
CA GLY A 71 47.05 5.69 -29.44
C GLY A 71 47.29 4.35 -28.73
N PRO A 72 48.51 4.11 -28.21
CA PRO A 72 48.79 2.94 -27.38
C PRO A 72 47.86 2.90 -26.16
N GLY A 73 47.42 1.71 -25.75
CA GLY A 73 46.43 1.54 -24.67
C GLY A 73 44.96 1.81 -25.06
N TYR A 74 44.69 2.50 -26.18
CA TYR A 74 43.34 2.83 -26.66
C TYR A 74 42.86 1.99 -27.85
N ARG A 75 43.75 1.24 -28.50
CA ARG A 75 43.42 0.28 -29.59
C ARG A 75 42.29 -0.66 -29.16
N GLU A 76 41.34 -0.89 -30.06
CA GLU A 76 40.11 -1.69 -29.87
C GLU A 76 39.13 -1.21 -28.78
N ARG A 77 39.60 -0.38 -27.84
CA ARG A 77 38.82 0.18 -26.74
C ARG A 77 38.03 1.43 -27.11
N ILE A 78 38.43 2.21 -28.11
CA ILE A 78 37.70 3.43 -28.50
C ILE A 78 36.96 3.33 -29.83
N THR A 79 35.92 4.15 -30.00
CA THR A 79 35.21 4.32 -31.27
C THR A 79 34.77 5.78 -31.42
N LEU A 80 35.18 6.42 -32.52
CA LEU A 80 34.90 7.83 -32.80
C LEU A 80 33.68 7.99 -33.70
N ASN A 81 32.65 8.68 -33.23
CA ASN A 81 31.53 9.09 -34.08
C ASN A 81 31.93 10.30 -34.95
N ARG A 82 32.14 10.06 -36.24
CA ARG A 82 32.55 11.09 -37.20
C ARG A 82 31.47 12.11 -37.57
N THR A 83 30.19 11.86 -37.25
CA THR A 83 29.10 12.81 -37.55
C THR A 83 28.81 13.79 -36.43
N THR A 84 29.19 13.50 -35.19
CA THR A 84 29.00 14.41 -34.03
C THR A 84 30.32 14.86 -33.40
N GLY A 85 31.38 14.05 -33.48
CA GLY A 85 32.63 14.21 -32.74
C GLY A 85 32.68 13.43 -31.41
N SER A 86 31.58 12.78 -31.01
CA SER A 86 31.50 11.99 -29.77
C SER A 86 32.47 10.80 -29.76
N LEU A 87 33.00 10.45 -28.59
CA LEU A 87 33.92 9.33 -28.39
C LEU A 87 33.32 8.28 -27.44
N GLU A 88 33.34 7.02 -27.85
CA GLU A 88 33.16 5.86 -26.96
C GLU A 88 34.52 5.40 -26.42
N LEU A 89 34.61 5.08 -25.13
CA LEU A 89 35.76 4.44 -24.49
C LEU A 89 35.30 3.23 -23.64
N ARG A 90 35.75 2.03 -24.02
CA ARG A 90 35.35 0.73 -23.47
C ARG A 90 36.38 0.15 -22.49
N ASN A 91 35.92 -0.79 -21.65
CA ASN A 91 36.74 -1.55 -20.71
C ASN A 91 37.64 -0.64 -19.85
N LEU A 92 37.01 0.28 -19.12
CA LEU A 92 37.70 1.30 -18.32
C LEU A 92 38.59 0.70 -17.21
N THR A 93 39.66 1.43 -16.91
CA THR A 93 40.62 1.19 -15.83
C THR A 93 40.82 2.48 -15.05
N LEU A 94 41.32 2.41 -13.81
CA LEU A 94 41.57 3.63 -13.02
C LEU A 94 42.55 4.60 -13.70
N ALA A 95 43.48 4.08 -14.51
CA ALA A 95 44.49 4.84 -15.25
C ALA A 95 43.94 5.60 -16.47
N ASP A 96 42.70 5.33 -16.91
CA ASP A 96 42.04 6.14 -17.95
C ASP A 96 41.47 7.45 -17.39
N SER A 97 41.55 7.69 -16.07
CA SER A 97 41.09 8.93 -15.43
C SER A 97 42.01 10.11 -15.76
N GLY A 98 41.45 11.29 -15.97
CA GLY A 98 42.19 12.52 -16.26
C GLY A 98 41.51 13.40 -17.30
N GLN A 99 42.25 14.38 -17.84
CA GLN A 99 41.72 15.36 -18.79
C GLN A 99 41.76 14.83 -20.23
N TYR A 100 40.59 14.80 -20.86
CA TYR A 100 40.38 14.54 -22.28
C TYR A 100 40.09 15.85 -22.99
N ILE A 101 40.68 16.07 -24.16
CA ILE A 101 40.48 17.25 -25.00
C ILE A 101 39.95 16.80 -26.35
N VAL A 102 38.87 17.43 -26.82
CA VAL A 102 38.39 17.29 -28.20
C VAL A 102 38.79 18.53 -29.00
N ALA A 103 39.24 18.31 -30.23
CA ALA A 103 39.46 19.35 -31.23
C ALA A 103 38.76 18.97 -32.54
N ILE A 104 37.92 19.88 -33.05
CA ILE A 104 37.06 19.67 -34.23
C ILE A 104 37.22 20.84 -35.18
N VAL A 105 37.64 20.57 -36.42
CA VAL A 105 37.74 21.55 -37.50
C VAL A 105 36.53 21.39 -38.43
N LYS A 106 35.68 22.41 -38.53
CA LYS A 106 34.51 22.44 -39.41
C LYS A 106 34.91 22.73 -40.86
N ALA A 107 34.03 22.41 -41.81
CA ALA A 107 34.17 22.80 -43.22
C ALA A 107 34.31 24.34 -43.43
N THR A 108 33.85 25.14 -42.46
CA THR A 108 34.01 26.60 -42.40
C THR A 108 35.38 27.06 -41.88
N THR A 109 36.35 26.15 -41.72
CA THR A 109 37.66 26.30 -41.05
C THR A 109 37.65 26.76 -39.59
N GLU A 110 36.48 27.08 -39.04
CA GLU A 110 36.24 27.25 -37.61
C GLU A 110 36.71 26.00 -36.84
N THR A 111 37.51 26.21 -35.79
CA THR A 111 38.04 25.15 -34.95
C THR A 111 37.50 25.28 -33.53
N ILE A 112 36.83 24.24 -33.05
CA ILE A 112 36.38 24.12 -31.65
C ILE A 112 37.41 23.29 -30.89
N ILE A 113 37.82 23.75 -29.71
CA ILE A 113 38.65 23.00 -28.76
C ILE A 113 37.96 23.08 -27.39
N GLN A 114 37.76 21.94 -26.73
CA GLN A 114 37.21 21.89 -25.37
C GLN A 114 37.76 20.69 -24.60
N SER A 115 37.94 20.86 -23.29
CA SER A 115 38.30 19.79 -22.36
C SER A 115 37.11 19.30 -21.53
N THR A 116 37.21 18.05 -21.06
CA THR A 116 36.41 17.50 -19.96
C THR A 116 37.31 16.55 -19.15
N GLU A 117 36.87 16.17 -17.97
CA GLU A 117 37.58 15.24 -17.09
C GLU A 117 36.81 13.91 -17.04
N LEU A 118 37.52 12.79 -17.17
CA LEU A 118 36.97 11.47 -16.87
C LEU A 118 37.46 11.04 -15.49
N VAL A 119 36.54 10.64 -14.61
CA VAL A 119 36.86 10.00 -13.33
C VAL A 119 36.36 8.56 -13.36
N VAL A 120 37.27 7.59 -13.23
CA VAL A 120 36.94 6.16 -13.20
C VAL A 120 36.94 5.66 -11.76
N TYR A 121 35.81 5.10 -11.34
CA TYR A 121 35.59 4.55 -10.00
C TYR A 121 35.67 3.02 -10.00
N GLU A 122 36.13 2.43 -8.89
CA GLU A 122 35.85 1.03 -8.60
C GLU A 122 34.34 0.84 -8.39
N PRO A 123 33.69 -0.14 -9.04
CA PRO A 123 32.24 -0.29 -8.96
C PRO A 123 31.77 -0.70 -7.56
N VAL A 124 30.77 0.01 -7.03
CA VAL A 124 30.13 -0.35 -5.77
C VAL A 124 29.45 -1.72 -5.92
N SER A 125 29.74 -2.64 -5.01
CA SER A 125 29.28 -4.02 -5.06
C SER A 125 29.14 -4.64 -3.67
N ASN A 126 28.58 -5.85 -3.58
CA ASN A 126 28.46 -6.65 -2.36
C ASN A 126 27.86 -5.89 -1.16
N ALA A 127 26.83 -5.07 -1.41
CA ALA A 127 26.12 -4.38 -0.34
C ALA A 127 25.46 -5.40 0.61
N SER A 128 25.62 -5.20 1.92
CA SER A 128 25.00 -6.04 2.96
C SER A 128 24.68 -5.23 4.21
N ILE A 129 23.68 -5.64 4.99
CA ILE A 129 23.40 -5.09 6.32
C ILE A 129 23.49 -6.21 7.36
N THR A 130 24.42 -6.04 8.30
CA THR A 130 24.51 -6.83 9.53
C THR A 130 23.60 -6.17 10.58
N GLY A 131 22.67 -6.95 11.14
CA GLY A 131 21.80 -6.51 12.22
C GLY A 131 22.10 -7.20 13.56
N PRO A 132 21.25 -6.98 14.59
CA PRO A 132 21.41 -7.63 15.88
C PRO A 132 21.23 -9.16 15.79
N ALA A 133 22.03 -9.89 16.55
CA ALA A 133 22.00 -11.36 16.59
C ALA A 133 20.93 -11.94 17.55
N GLU A 134 20.35 -11.10 18.41
CA GLU A 134 19.38 -11.49 19.43
C GLU A 134 18.02 -10.80 19.22
N HIS A 135 16.97 -11.35 19.85
CA HIS A 135 15.63 -10.77 19.79
C HIS A 135 15.58 -9.41 20.50
N LEU A 136 15.05 -8.39 19.81
CA LEU A 136 14.86 -7.06 20.39
C LEU A 136 13.55 -6.98 21.18
N PHE A 137 13.59 -6.36 22.36
CA PHE A 137 12.45 -6.13 23.23
C PHE A 137 12.16 -4.62 23.34
N ALA A 138 10.91 -4.23 23.12
CA ALA A 138 10.52 -2.81 23.11
C ALA A 138 10.82 -2.12 24.46
N ASN A 139 11.42 -0.94 24.40
CA ASN A 139 11.87 -0.12 25.53
C ASN A 139 13.00 -0.73 26.38
N GLU A 140 13.55 -1.87 26.01
CA GLU A 140 14.50 -2.65 26.83
C GLU A 140 15.81 -2.97 26.08
N SER A 141 15.74 -3.30 24.79
CA SER A 141 16.92 -3.56 23.95
C SER A 141 17.45 -2.30 23.26
N SER A 142 18.74 -2.34 22.90
CA SER A 142 19.35 -1.47 21.88
C SER A 142 19.75 -2.33 20.68
N ALA A 143 19.78 -1.77 19.47
CA ALA A 143 20.16 -2.46 18.24
C ALA A 143 21.17 -1.65 17.42
N ASN A 144 22.07 -2.34 16.72
CA ASN A 144 22.93 -1.75 15.70
C ASN A 144 22.63 -2.39 14.34
N LEU A 145 22.49 -1.55 13.31
CA LEU A 145 22.44 -1.94 11.91
C LEU A 145 23.69 -1.39 11.24
N THR A 146 24.62 -2.26 10.86
CA THR A 146 25.87 -1.88 10.18
C THR A 146 25.78 -2.29 8.71
N CYS A 147 25.92 -1.31 7.82
CA CYS A 147 25.92 -1.53 6.38
C CYS A 147 27.36 -1.65 5.86
N GLU A 148 27.60 -2.55 4.93
CA GLU A 148 28.90 -2.84 4.32
C GLU A 148 28.79 -2.95 2.80
N GLY A 149 29.91 -2.79 2.10
CA GLY A 149 30.02 -2.94 0.65
C GLY A 149 31.47 -2.80 0.17
N ALA A 150 31.73 -3.18 -1.08
CA ALA A 150 33.05 -3.17 -1.71
C ALA A 150 33.12 -2.13 -2.85
N GLY A 151 34.35 -1.73 -3.20
CA GLY A 151 34.64 -0.65 -4.16
C GLY A 151 34.66 0.74 -3.51
N HIS A 152 34.85 1.78 -4.33
CA HIS A 152 34.90 3.16 -3.86
C HIS A 152 33.48 3.68 -3.59
N ILE A 153 33.09 3.83 -2.32
CA ILE A 153 31.79 4.36 -1.91
C ILE A 153 31.94 5.84 -1.55
N THR A 154 31.18 6.73 -2.19
CA THR A 154 31.18 8.18 -1.88
C THR A 154 29.88 8.67 -1.24
N LEU A 155 28.80 7.88 -1.37
CA LEU A 155 27.51 8.14 -0.73
C LEU A 155 27.02 6.87 -0.03
N ARG A 156 26.56 7.04 1.21
CA ARG A 156 25.88 6.03 2.02
C ARG A 156 24.63 6.63 2.62
N GLN A 157 23.48 6.06 2.28
CA GLN A 157 22.16 6.54 2.70
C GLN A 157 21.33 5.40 3.28
N TRP A 158 20.80 5.61 4.48
CA TRP A 158 19.80 4.73 5.07
C TRP A 158 18.39 5.19 4.72
N MET A 159 17.52 4.21 4.50
CA MET A 159 16.11 4.40 4.20
C MET A 159 15.28 3.47 5.08
N LYS A 160 14.08 3.90 5.48
CA LYS A 160 13.05 3.06 6.10
C LYS A 160 11.71 3.39 5.45
N ASP A 161 10.89 2.36 5.21
CA ASP A 161 9.53 2.52 4.65
C ASP A 161 9.49 3.37 3.34
N GLY A 162 10.57 3.29 2.54
CA GLY A 162 10.74 4.01 1.27
C GLY A 162 11.27 5.44 1.36
N GLN A 163 11.48 5.99 2.56
CA GLN A 163 11.97 7.36 2.78
C GLN A 163 13.39 7.37 3.38
N PRO A 164 14.18 8.45 3.20
CA PRO A 164 15.45 8.63 3.91
C PRO A 164 15.23 8.60 5.42
N LEU A 165 16.02 7.79 6.12
CA LEU A 165 15.94 7.67 7.58
C LEU A 165 16.69 8.86 8.23
N PRO A 166 16.00 9.78 8.95
CA PRO A 166 16.66 10.86 9.65
C PRO A 166 17.22 10.39 11.01
N PRO A 167 18.12 11.17 11.63
CA PRO A 167 18.36 11.11 13.06
C PRO A 167 17.06 11.39 13.85
N GLY A 168 16.94 10.80 15.04
CA GLY A 168 15.78 10.98 15.93
C GLY A 168 16.14 10.69 17.39
N ASP A 169 15.19 10.88 18.29
CA ASP A 169 15.41 10.83 19.75
C ASP A 169 16.05 9.52 20.26
N ASN A 170 15.82 8.42 19.54
CA ASN A 170 16.43 7.10 19.79
C ASN A 170 17.28 6.56 18.62
N LEU A 171 17.54 7.37 17.58
CA LEU A 171 18.14 6.97 16.31
C LEU A 171 19.42 7.77 16.03
N PHE A 172 20.57 7.10 16.21
CA PHE A 172 21.90 7.67 16.14
C PHE A 172 22.70 7.10 14.96
N PHE A 173 23.56 7.92 14.35
CA PHE A 173 24.36 7.56 13.17
C PHE A 173 25.85 7.73 13.48
N SER A 174 26.71 6.87 12.92
CA SER A 174 28.16 7.10 12.89
C SER A 174 28.51 8.22 11.88
N GLU A 175 29.66 8.89 12.04
CA GLU A 175 30.08 10.00 11.15
C GLU A 175 30.12 9.64 9.65
N ASP A 176 30.42 8.37 9.34
CA ASP A 176 30.48 7.81 8.00
C ASP A 176 29.13 7.22 7.51
N ASN A 177 28.05 7.40 8.29
CA ASN A 177 26.73 6.76 8.16
C ASN A 177 26.79 5.22 8.05
N ARG A 178 27.90 4.56 8.43
CA ARG A 178 28.06 3.10 8.29
C ARG A 178 27.18 2.30 9.23
N THR A 179 26.94 2.81 10.44
CA THR A 179 26.10 2.18 11.44
C THR A 179 24.98 3.11 11.87
N VAL A 180 23.76 2.56 11.97
CA VAL A 180 22.63 3.15 12.69
C VAL A 180 22.45 2.42 14.00
N SER A 181 22.45 3.15 15.11
CA SER A 181 22.17 2.64 16.45
C SER A 181 20.78 3.09 16.90
N ILE A 182 19.97 2.14 17.34
CA ILE A 182 18.61 2.34 17.84
C ILE A 182 18.63 2.07 19.35
N SER A 183 18.35 3.08 20.18
CA SER A 183 18.46 2.94 21.65
C SER A 183 17.61 3.97 22.42
N PRO A 184 16.60 3.54 23.21
CA PRO A 184 16.04 2.18 23.24
C PRO A 184 15.29 1.87 21.95
N VAL A 185 15.16 0.59 21.61
CA VAL A 185 14.34 0.13 20.48
C VAL A 185 12.86 0.27 20.83
N MET A 186 12.10 0.97 19.99
CA MET A 186 10.67 1.19 20.15
C MET A 186 9.86 0.45 19.08
N ARG A 187 8.54 0.34 19.27
CA ARG A 187 7.66 -0.49 18.41
C ARG A 187 7.60 -0.02 16.96
N HIS A 188 7.78 1.29 16.71
CA HIS A 188 7.82 1.88 15.37
C HIS A 188 9.14 1.63 14.61
N ASP A 189 10.17 1.13 15.31
CA ASP A 189 11.46 0.78 14.73
C ASP A 189 11.43 -0.63 14.12
N ALA A 190 10.32 -1.35 14.22
CA ALA A 190 10.07 -2.51 13.39
C ALA A 190 9.87 -2.08 11.91
N GLY A 191 10.35 -2.91 10.98
CA GLY A 191 10.19 -2.68 9.54
C GLY A 191 11.42 -3.03 8.71
N GLU A 192 11.37 -2.72 7.42
CA GLU A 192 12.46 -2.97 6.47
C GLU A 192 13.37 -1.74 6.36
N TYR A 193 14.61 -1.88 6.82
CA TYR A 193 15.67 -0.88 6.68
C TYR A 193 16.46 -1.20 5.41
N LYS A 194 16.74 -0.18 4.59
CA LYS A 194 17.57 -0.31 3.38
C LYS A 194 18.77 0.61 3.46
N CYS A 195 19.89 0.12 2.96
CA CYS A 195 21.12 0.90 2.81
C CYS A 195 21.44 0.99 1.33
N TYR A 196 21.60 2.22 0.83
CA TYR A 196 22.04 2.52 -0.51
C TYR A 196 23.49 2.99 -0.47
N LEU A 197 24.33 2.35 -1.27
CA LEU A 197 25.74 2.64 -1.44
C LEU A 197 25.97 3.08 -2.88
N ALA A 198 26.62 4.22 -3.09
CA ALA A 198 26.84 4.75 -4.43
C ALA A 198 28.17 5.49 -4.59
N ASN A 199 28.61 5.57 -5.84
CA ASN A 199 29.53 6.55 -6.36
C ASN A 199 28.96 7.12 -7.68
N PRO A 200 29.56 8.16 -8.28
CA PRO A 200 29.02 8.80 -9.49
C PRO A 200 28.88 7.91 -10.74
N ALA A 201 29.34 6.65 -10.71
CA ALA A 201 29.26 5.71 -11.83
C ALA A 201 28.56 4.37 -11.51
N SER A 202 28.20 4.10 -10.24
CA SER A 202 27.66 2.80 -9.81
C SER A 202 26.96 2.87 -8.46
N PHE A 203 26.02 1.96 -8.22
CA PHE A 203 25.33 1.81 -6.94
C PHE A 203 25.05 0.33 -6.62
N ALA A 204 24.91 0.04 -5.34
CA ALA A 204 24.37 -1.21 -4.80
C ALA A 204 23.46 -0.89 -3.60
N ASN A 205 22.60 -1.83 -3.23
CA ASN A 205 21.78 -1.69 -2.02
C ASN A 205 21.58 -3.04 -1.32
N ALA A 206 21.24 -2.96 -0.04
CA ALA A 206 20.90 -4.09 0.82
C ALA A 206 19.68 -3.75 1.68
N SER A 207 18.96 -4.77 2.15
CA SER A 207 17.77 -4.64 2.99
C SER A 207 17.86 -5.57 4.21
N HIS A 208 17.32 -5.15 5.35
CA HIS A 208 17.27 -5.93 6.60
C HIS A 208 15.96 -5.65 7.33
N ILE A 209 15.34 -6.69 7.91
CA ILE A 209 14.06 -6.57 8.62
C ILE A 209 14.31 -6.55 10.12
N VAL A 210 13.97 -5.43 10.77
CA VAL A 210 13.99 -5.30 12.23
C VAL A 210 12.66 -5.78 12.79
N ILE A 211 12.71 -6.72 13.74
CA ILE A 211 11.56 -7.24 14.47
C ILE A 211 11.68 -6.82 15.94
N VAL A 212 10.66 -6.13 16.45
CA VAL A 212 10.61 -5.65 17.83
C VAL A 212 9.51 -6.40 18.58
N ASN A 213 9.87 -7.10 19.64
CA ASN A 213 9.01 -8.00 20.40
C ASN A 213 8.47 -7.30 21.66
N TYR A 214 7.20 -7.52 21.99
CA TYR A 214 6.51 -6.85 23.09
C TYR A 214 5.19 -7.53 23.49
N GLY A 215 4.67 -7.12 24.65
CA GLY A 215 3.43 -7.61 25.21
C GLY A 215 3.54 -9.01 25.83
N PRO A 216 2.40 -9.68 26.11
CA PRO A 216 1.05 -9.17 25.90
C PRO A 216 0.80 -7.93 26.76
N ASP A 217 0.21 -6.90 26.17
CA ASP A 217 -0.06 -5.62 26.82
C ASP A 217 -1.38 -5.67 27.62
N SER A 218 -2.15 -4.59 27.66
CA SER A 218 -3.53 -4.65 28.16
C SER A 218 -4.40 -5.59 27.31
N MET A 219 -5.30 -6.30 27.99
CA MET A 219 -6.25 -7.25 27.42
C MET A 219 -7.69 -6.79 27.69
N THR A 220 -8.60 -7.08 26.77
CA THR A 220 -10.05 -6.96 26.98
C THR A 220 -10.75 -8.14 26.32
N ILE A 221 -11.72 -8.75 27.01
CA ILE A 221 -12.63 -9.71 26.38
C ILE A 221 -13.76 -8.91 25.71
N LEU A 222 -13.95 -9.12 24.41
CA LEU A 222 -15.07 -8.60 23.64
C LEU A 222 -16.16 -9.66 23.62
N SER A 223 -17.23 -9.44 24.39
CA SER A 223 -18.39 -10.31 24.54
C SER A 223 -19.61 -9.44 24.89
N PRO A 224 -20.84 -9.83 24.55
CA PRO A 224 -22.02 -9.27 25.21
C PRO A 224 -22.05 -9.67 26.70
N ASP A 225 -22.62 -8.80 27.54
CA ASP A 225 -22.88 -9.11 28.96
C ASP A 225 -24.03 -10.11 29.14
N THR A 226 -24.95 -10.17 28.18
CA THR A 226 -26.09 -11.11 28.17
C THR A 226 -26.22 -11.88 26.86
N ALA A 227 -26.53 -13.17 26.96
CA ALA A 227 -26.87 -14.03 25.82
C ALA A 227 -28.24 -14.69 26.01
N GLU A 228 -28.92 -15.01 24.90
CA GLU A 228 -30.24 -15.66 24.91
C GLU A 228 -30.08 -17.18 24.76
N VAL A 229 -30.93 -17.95 25.44
CA VAL A 229 -30.97 -19.41 25.27
C VAL A 229 -31.21 -19.81 23.81
N GLU A 230 -30.61 -20.92 23.40
CA GLU A 230 -30.61 -21.46 22.02
C GLU A 230 -29.90 -20.57 20.96
N THR A 231 -29.27 -19.44 21.33
CA THR A 231 -28.42 -18.67 20.40
C THR A 231 -26.95 -19.09 20.51
N PHE A 232 -26.10 -18.56 19.63
CA PHE A 232 -24.65 -18.66 19.79
C PHE A 232 -24.08 -17.38 20.42
N THR A 233 -22.89 -17.46 21.02
CA THR A 233 -22.06 -16.29 21.37
C THR A 233 -20.58 -16.55 21.10
N LEU A 234 -19.80 -15.48 21.06
CA LEU A 234 -18.35 -15.48 20.98
C LEU A 234 -17.81 -14.54 22.06
N LEU A 235 -16.95 -15.06 22.93
CA LEU A 235 -16.08 -14.25 23.78
C LEU A 235 -14.72 -14.16 23.09
N TYR A 236 -14.33 -12.97 22.61
CA TYR A 236 -13.07 -12.77 21.89
C TYR A 236 -12.05 -12.03 22.74
N CYS A 237 -10.94 -12.69 23.02
CA CYS A 237 -9.85 -12.18 23.84
C CYS A 237 -8.92 -11.27 23.02
N SER A 238 -9.17 -9.97 23.09
CA SER A 238 -8.41 -8.94 22.38
C SER A 238 -7.20 -8.50 23.20
N VAL A 239 -6.00 -8.70 22.67
CA VAL A 239 -4.72 -8.35 23.30
C VAL A 239 -3.68 -8.02 22.23
N VAL A 240 -2.75 -7.10 22.51
CA VAL A 240 -1.65 -6.76 21.59
C VAL A 240 -0.37 -7.45 22.05
N SER A 241 0.29 -8.19 21.15
CA SER A 241 1.61 -8.80 21.41
C SER A 241 2.33 -9.16 20.11
N VAL A 242 3.66 -9.08 20.12
CA VAL A 242 4.56 -9.56 19.05
C VAL A 242 5.67 -10.40 19.70
N PRO A 243 5.89 -11.68 19.32
CA PRO A 243 5.01 -12.51 18.49
C PRO A 243 3.59 -12.66 19.09
N PRO A 244 2.62 -13.21 18.33
CA PRO A 244 1.28 -13.49 18.84
C PRO A 244 1.32 -14.32 20.12
N ALA A 245 0.45 -13.99 21.07
CA ALA A 245 0.33 -14.71 22.33
C ALA A 245 -0.48 -16.01 22.16
N ARG A 246 -0.16 -17.02 22.98
CA ARG A 246 -1.00 -18.21 23.20
C ARG A 246 -2.06 -17.91 24.25
N PHE A 247 -3.25 -18.49 24.10
CA PHE A 247 -4.37 -18.25 25.00
C PHE A 247 -4.67 -19.47 25.88
N THR A 248 -5.37 -19.23 26.99
CA THR A 248 -5.92 -20.25 27.87
C THR A 248 -7.14 -19.68 28.56
N TRP A 249 -8.28 -20.35 28.45
CA TRP A 249 -9.53 -19.91 29.06
C TRP A 249 -9.84 -20.66 30.36
N LEU A 250 -10.47 -19.96 31.29
CA LEU A 250 -11.08 -20.53 32.48
C LEU A 250 -12.56 -20.12 32.53
N PHE A 251 -13.42 -21.02 32.96
CA PHE A 251 -14.84 -20.76 33.25
C PHE A 251 -15.12 -21.09 34.72
N ASN A 252 -15.67 -20.14 35.47
CA ASN A 252 -15.87 -20.24 36.91
C ASN A 252 -14.62 -20.74 37.67
N GLY A 253 -13.44 -20.25 37.24
CA GLY A 253 -12.13 -20.61 37.81
C GLY A 253 -11.55 -21.97 37.39
N GLN A 254 -12.25 -22.77 36.58
CA GLN A 254 -11.72 -24.04 36.04
C GLN A 254 -11.20 -23.85 34.61
N GLN A 255 -9.98 -24.32 34.33
CA GLN A 255 -9.40 -24.26 32.98
C GLN A 255 -10.20 -25.12 31.99
N THR A 256 -10.44 -24.57 30.79
CA THR A 256 -11.13 -25.26 29.70
C THR A 256 -10.15 -25.77 28.63
N SER A 257 -10.65 -26.50 27.64
CA SER A 257 -9.85 -26.96 26.50
C SER A 257 -9.62 -25.88 25.42
N VAL A 258 -10.11 -24.65 25.61
CA VAL A 258 -9.99 -23.57 24.62
C VAL A 258 -8.64 -22.85 24.78
N HIS A 259 -7.84 -22.89 23.71
CA HIS A 259 -6.50 -22.29 23.64
C HIS A 259 -6.39 -21.19 22.56
N GLU A 260 -7.50 -20.87 21.91
CA GLU A 260 -7.64 -19.84 20.88
C GLU A 260 -8.05 -18.49 21.47
N ALA A 261 -7.85 -17.41 20.70
CA ALA A 261 -8.33 -16.08 21.07
C ALA A 261 -9.88 -16.01 21.19
N GLY A 262 -10.62 -16.88 20.50
CA GLY A 262 -12.09 -16.91 20.54
C GLY A 262 -12.65 -18.13 21.28
N TYR A 263 -13.47 -17.89 22.31
CA TYR A 263 -14.33 -18.90 22.92
C TYR A 263 -15.71 -18.82 22.27
N VAL A 264 -16.00 -19.76 21.36
CA VAL A 264 -17.32 -19.90 20.73
C VAL A 264 -18.21 -20.82 21.58
N ILE A 265 -19.43 -20.39 21.86
CA ILE A 265 -20.50 -21.24 22.42
C ILE A 265 -21.61 -21.31 21.37
N THR A 266 -21.80 -22.48 20.77
CA THR A 266 -22.68 -22.65 19.58
C THR A 266 -24.17 -22.76 19.92
N SER A 267 -24.51 -23.11 21.15
CA SER A 267 -25.87 -23.17 21.66
C SER A 267 -25.86 -22.85 23.16
N ILE A 268 -26.34 -21.66 23.52
CA ILE A 268 -26.36 -21.15 24.89
C ILE A 268 -27.46 -21.83 25.70
N SER A 269 -27.11 -22.23 26.92
CA SER A 269 -28.03 -22.61 27.99
C SER A 269 -27.64 -21.92 29.29
N TYR A 270 -28.50 -21.95 30.32
CA TYR A 270 -28.21 -21.32 31.61
C TYR A 270 -26.90 -21.82 32.27
N ASN A 271 -26.41 -23.02 31.92
CA ASN A 271 -25.12 -23.53 32.44
C ASN A 271 -23.88 -22.78 31.87
N ASN A 272 -24.05 -21.96 30.84
CA ASN A 272 -23.01 -21.10 30.30
C ASN A 272 -22.92 -19.74 31.02
N SER A 273 -23.80 -19.48 32.00
CA SER A 273 -23.72 -18.26 32.80
C SER A 273 -22.60 -18.37 33.85
N GLY A 274 -21.83 -17.30 34.03
CA GLY A 274 -20.72 -17.26 34.98
C GLY A 274 -19.55 -16.40 34.50
N ASP A 275 -18.42 -16.54 35.20
CA ASP A 275 -17.22 -15.74 34.99
C ASP A 275 -16.25 -16.45 34.04
N TYR A 276 -15.91 -15.77 32.94
CA TYR A 276 -14.95 -16.23 31.93
C TYR A 276 -13.66 -15.42 32.07
N ARG A 277 -12.55 -16.12 32.35
CA ARG A 277 -11.21 -15.52 32.34
C ARG A 277 -10.44 -15.97 31.12
N CYS A 278 -9.95 -15.02 30.34
CA CYS A 278 -8.90 -15.28 29.35
C CYS A 278 -7.54 -14.99 29.98
N VAL A 279 -6.54 -15.84 29.70
CA VAL A 279 -5.12 -15.59 29.98
C VAL A 279 -4.36 -15.67 28.67
N ALA A 280 -3.55 -14.66 28.36
CA ALA A 280 -2.63 -14.66 27.23
C ALA A 280 -1.19 -14.66 27.74
N MET A 281 -0.32 -15.42 27.08
CA MET A 281 1.11 -15.54 27.38
C MET A 281 1.91 -15.38 26.09
N ASN A 282 2.96 -14.56 26.10
CA ASN A 282 3.94 -14.51 25.02
C ASN A 282 5.17 -15.31 25.48
N ASP A 283 5.45 -16.42 24.77
CA ASP A 283 6.51 -17.35 25.17
C ASP A 283 7.93 -16.79 24.98
N LEU A 284 8.11 -15.71 24.20
CA LEU A 284 9.40 -15.05 23.95
C LEU A 284 9.68 -13.93 24.96
N THR A 285 8.71 -13.04 25.22
CA THR A 285 8.86 -11.98 26.26
C THR A 285 8.71 -12.53 27.68
N ARG A 286 8.21 -13.77 27.82
CA ARG A 286 7.86 -14.45 29.09
C ARG A 286 6.76 -13.74 29.90
N ARG A 287 6.06 -12.76 29.33
CA ARG A 287 4.99 -12.00 29.99
C ARG A 287 3.63 -12.65 29.76
N ASN A 288 2.74 -12.50 30.74
CA ASN A 288 1.32 -12.85 30.63
C ASN A 288 0.43 -11.72 31.15
N VAL A 289 -0.83 -11.77 30.76
CA VAL A 289 -1.90 -10.88 31.21
C VAL A 289 -3.22 -11.65 31.17
N SER A 290 -4.19 -11.25 31.99
CA SER A 290 -5.52 -11.84 32.03
C SER A 290 -6.62 -10.79 32.05
N GLY A 291 -7.76 -11.13 31.47
CA GLY A 291 -8.98 -10.33 31.47
C GLY A 291 -10.16 -11.20 31.87
N ASP A 292 -11.14 -10.58 32.54
CA ASP A 292 -12.35 -11.22 33.05
C ASP A 292 -13.60 -10.66 32.34
N HIS A 293 -14.58 -11.51 32.10
CA HIS A 293 -15.90 -11.15 31.58
C HIS A 293 -16.99 -11.98 32.25
N HIS A 294 -18.07 -11.33 32.70
CA HIS A 294 -19.23 -12.03 33.25
C HIS A 294 -20.31 -12.20 32.18
N LEU A 295 -20.74 -13.44 31.93
CA LEU A 295 -21.84 -13.73 31.01
C LEU A 295 -23.09 -14.12 31.79
N SER A 296 -24.15 -13.32 31.66
CA SER A 296 -25.50 -13.64 32.14
C SER A 296 -26.34 -14.28 31.02
N VAL A 297 -26.99 -15.40 31.31
CA VAL A 297 -27.88 -16.07 30.34
C VAL A 297 -29.34 -15.78 30.68
N LYS A 298 -30.10 -15.33 29.68
CA LYS A 298 -31.52 -14.97 29.79
C LYS A 298 -32.38 -15.75 28.80
N ASP A 299 -33.68 -15.76 29.05
CA ASP A 299 -34.68 -16.24 28.12
C ASP A 299 -34.64 -15.49 26.78
N LYS A 300 -35.04 -16.20 25.73
CA LYS A 300 -35.21 -15.68 24.37
C LYS A 300 -36.28 -14.60 24.38
N SER A 301 -36.00 -13.44 23.81
CA SER A 301 -36.87 -12.26 23.93
C SER A 301 -38.20 -12.47 23.20
N ALA A 302 -39.24 -12.86 23.95
CA ALA A 302 -40.57 -13.04 23.41
C ALA A 302 -41.14 -11.70 22.93
N ILE A 303 -41.50 -11.60 21.65
CA ILE A 303 -42.12 -10.40 21.08
C ILE A 303 -43.43 -10.13 21.83
N PRO A 304 -43.57 -9.00 22.56
CA PRO A 304 -44.81 -8.69 23.24
C PRO A 304 -45.87 -8.31 22.20
N LEU A 305 -46.82 -9.22 21.97
CA LEU A 305 -48.08 -8.86 21.30
C LEU A 305 -48.71 -7.72 22.11
N SER A 306 -48.85 -6.54 21.49
CA SER A 306 -49.47 -5.40 22.18
C SER A 306 -50.91 -5.76 22.56
N PRO A 307 -51.46 -5.19 23.66
CA PRO A 307 -52.87 -5.38 24.01
C PRO A 307 -53.82 -5.02 22.86
N GLU A 308 -53.42 -4.07 22.01
CA GLU A 308 -54.14 -3.63 20.81
C GLU A 308 -54.11 -4.71 19.70
N ALA A 309 -52.98 -5.38 19.48
CA ALA A 309 -52.88 -6.50 18.54
C ALA A 309 -53.71 -7.70 19.01
N ALA A 310 -53.64 -8.04 20.30
CA ALA A 310 -54.45 -9.09 20.90
C ALA A 310 -55.96 -8.76 20.84
N ALA A 311 -56.34 -7.51 21.14
CA ALA A 311 -57.73 -7.04 21.02
C ALA A 311 -58.22 -7.04 19.56
N GLY A 312 -57.39 -6.64 18.60
CA GLY A 312 -57.71 -6.68 17.17
C GLY A 312 -58.01 -8.11 16.67
N ILE A 313 -57.22 -9.09 17.13
CA ILE A 313 -57.46 -10.52 16.85
C ILE A 313 -58.77 -10.98 17.52
N ALA A 314 -59.00 -10.64 18.79
CA ALA A 314 -60.23 -11.01 19.49
C ALA A 314 -61.50 -10.41 18.85
N VAL A 315 -61.46 -9.13 18.46
CA VAL A 315 -62.57 -8.43 17.81
C VAL A 315 -62.86 -9.00 16.42
N THR A 316 -61.84 -9.30 15.62
CA THR A 316 -62.04 -9.92 14.29
C THR A 316 -62.60 -11.34 14.38
N VAL A 317 -62.09 -12.17 15.30
CA VAL A 317 -62.66 -13.51 15.56
C VAL A 317 -64.12 -13.41 16.02
N THR A 318 -64.44 -12.48 16.91
CA THR A 318 -65.82 -12.27 17.40
C THR A 318 -66.75 -11.82 16.26
N LEU A 319 -66.31 -10.90 15.40
CA LEU A 319 -67.08 -10.47 14.22
C LEU A 319 -67.32 -11.60 13.22
N VAL A 320 -66.34 -12.48 12.99
CA VAL A 320 -66.51 -13.67 12.14
C VAL A 320 -67.53 -14.64 12.75
N VAL A 321 -67.47 -14.92 14.06
CA VAL A 321 -68.45 -15.79 14.73
C VAL A 321 -69.86 -15.19 14.67
N VAL A 322 -70.01 -13.87 14.90
CA VAL A 322 -71.30 -13.18 14.82
C VAL A 322 -71.85 -13.17 13.39
N THR A 323 -71.03 -12.89 12.37
CA THR A 323 -71.49 -12.88 10.97
C THR A 323 -71.86 -14.28 10.47
N VAL A 324 -71.13 -15.33 10.85
CA VAL A 324 -71.52 -16.72 10.57
C VAL A 324 -72.81 -17.09 11.30
N GLY A 325 -72.95 -16.74 12.58
CA GLY A 325 -74.16 -17.00 13.37
C GLY A 325 -75.42 -16.30 12.80
N LEU A 326 -75.29 -15.03 12.40
CA LEU A 326 -76.36 -14.29 11.72
C LEU A 326 -76.67 -14.88 10.34
N GLY A 327 -75.65 -15.27 9.56
CA GLY A 327 -75.85 -15.94 8.27
C GLY A 327 -76.63 -17.24 8.39
N LEU A 328 -76.33 -18.07 9.39
CA LEU A 328 -77.09 -19.28 9.71
C LEU A 328 -78.52 -18.95 10.16
N TYR A 329 -78.70 -17.98 11.06
CA TYR A 329 -80.03 -17.57 11.55
C TYR A 329 -80.94 -17.07 10.42
N PHE A 330 -80.45 -16.16 9.58
CA PHE A 330 -81.23 -15.65 8.45
C PHE A 330 -81.41 -16.69 7.34
N GLY A 331 -80.45 -17.59 7.12
CA GLY A 331 -80.59 -18.73 6.20
C GLY A 331 -81.72 -19.67 6.61
N ILE A 332 -81.77 -20.05 7.89
CA ILE A 332 -82.84 -20.89 8.47
C ILE A 332 -84.19 -20.17 8.37
N ASN A 333 -84.25 -18.88 8.69
CA ASN A 333 -85.52 -18.15 8.75
C ASN A 333 -86.07 -17.79 7.35
N HIS A 334 -85.19 -17.46 6.38
CA HIS A 334 -85.62 -17.20 4.99
C HIS A 334 -86.24 -18.45 4.34
N ASN A 335 -85.70 -19.63 4.65
CA ASN A 335 -86.22 -20.90 4.11
C ASN A 335 -87.59 -21.29 4.69
N ARG A 336 -88.09 -20.57 5.71
CA ARG A 336 -89.36 -20.85 6.41
C ARG A 336 -90.58 -20.13 5.82
N ASN A 337 -90.38 -19.15 4.92
CA ASN A 337 -91.43 -18.26 4.39
C ASN A 337 -91.68 -18.43 2.86
N LYS A 338 -91.68 -19.67 2.33
CA LYS A 338 -91.95 -19.94 0.89
C LYS A 338 -93.08 -20.96 0.63
N THR A 339 -94.28 -20.55 1.01
CA THR A 339 -95.61 -21.14 0.69
C THR A 339 -96.61 -19.98 0.86
N ILE A 340 -97.50 -19.58 -0.07
CA ILE A 340 -98.14 -20.21 -1.26
C ILE A 340 -98.36 -19.14 -2.39
N LYS A 341 -98.70 -19.58 -3.62
CA LYS A 341 -99.00 -18.81 -4.87
C LYS A 341 -100.55 -18.61 -5.07
N PRO A 342 -101.14 -17.82 -6.03
CA PRO A 342 -100.74 -17.70 -7.46
C PRO A 342 -101.11 -16.42 -8.29
N THR A 343 -100.66 -16.42 -9.57
CA THR A 343 -101.22 -15.87 -10.86
C THR A 343 -101.95 -14.52 -10.99
N GLU A 344 -101.57 -13.73 -12.02
CA GLU A 344 -102.32 -13.55 -13.30
C GLU A 344 -101.36 -13.06 -14.44
N ASN A 345 -101.88 -12.74 -15.64
CA ASN A 345 -101.21 -12.47 -16.94
C ASN A 345 -100.59 -11.04 -17.04
N ASP A 346 -99.97 -10.53 -18.13
CA ASP A 346 -99.96 -10.88 -19.57
C ASP A 346 -98.68 -10.38 -20.32
N SER A 347 -98.63 -10.62 -21.63
CA SER A 347 -97.76 -10.18 -22.74
C SER A 347 -97.62 -8.63 -22.92
N ASP A 348 -96.75 -7.97 -23.71
CA ASP A 348 -95.50 -8.23 -24.51
C ASP A 348 -94.82 -6.83 -24.81
N VAL A 349 -93.93 -6.46 -25.78
CA VAL A 349 -93.23 -7.06 -26.95
C VAL A 349 -91.94 -6.23 -27.29
N TYR A 350 -90.77 -6.87 -27.55
CA TYR A 350 -89.55 -6.35 -28.27
C TYR A 350 -88.91 -5.00 -27.72
N GLU A 351 -87.72 -4.48 -28.08
CA GLU A 351 -86.56 -4.89 -28.90
C GLU A 351 -85.19 -4.37 -28.33
N THR A 352 -84.11 -4.46 -29.09
CA THR A 352 -82.68 -4.18 -28.79
C THR A 352 -82.28 -2.74 -28.38
N VAL A 353 -81.09 -2.56 -27.76
CA VAL A 353 -79.98 -1.67 -28.22
C VAL A 353 -78.69 -1.75 -27.34
N ARG A 354 -77.51 -1.47 -27.92
CA ARG A 354 -76.17 -1.22 -27.30
C ARG A 354 -75.77 0.27 -27.58
N PRO A 355 -74.88 1.00 -26.85
CA PRO A 355 -73.55 0.61 -26.32
C PRO A 355 -73.31 1.14 -24.85
N THR A 356 -72.18 1.59 -24.27
CA THR A 356 -70.83 2.04 -24.74
C THR A 356 -69.76 1.98 -23.61
N LEU A 357 -68.49 2.21 -23.97
CA LEU A 357 -67.32 2.44 -23.08
C LEU A 357 -66.96 3.94 -23.02
N PRO A 358 -66.22 4.41 -21.99
CA PRO A 358 -64.90 4.99 -22.30
C PRO A 358 -63.78 4.71 -21.26
N ARG A 359 -62.53 5.02 -21.62
CA ARG A 359 -61.33 4.95 -20.76
C ARG A 359 -60.98 6.33 -20.16
N PRO A 360 -60.16 6.40 -19.09
CA PRO A 360 -59.20 7.47 -18.86
C PRO A 360 -57.85 7.23 -19.58
N ARG A 361 -56.98 8.24 -19.62
CA ARG A 361 -55.64 8.18 -20.28
C ARG A 361 -54.48 8.15 -19.28
N VAL A 362 -53.32 7.71 -19.77
CA VAL A 362 -51.98 7.97 -19.22
C VAL A 362 -51.69 9.47 -19.15
N ASN A 363 -50.89 9.90 -18.19
CA ASN A 363 -49.99 11.06 -18.32
C ASN A 363 -48.70 10.83 -17.50
N LEU A 364 -47.56 11.19 -18.07
CA LEU A 364 -46.22 11.15 -17.48
C LEU A 364 -45.57 12.53 -17.67
N PRO A 365 -44.95 13.14 -16.65
CA PRO A 365 -43.96 14.20 -16.81
C PRO A 365 -42.53 13.62 -16.92
N PRO A 366 -41.55 14.35 -17.47
CA PRO A 366 -40.23 13.83 -17.80
C PRO A 366 -39.17 14.08 -16.71
N GLY A 367 -38.05 13.36 -16.79
CA GLY A 367 -36.78 13.79 -16.18
C GLY A 367 -35.89 14.49 -17.22
N PRO A 368 -34.70 14.97 -16.82
CA PRO A 368 -33.59 15.09 -17.77
C PRO A 368 -32.23 14.57 -17.26
N THR A 369 -31.63 13.70 -18.06
CA THR A 369 -30.20 13.63 -18.47
C THR A 369 -29.05 13.66 -17.43
N ASN A 370 -28.24 12.59 -17.47
CA ASN A 370 -26.78 12.50 -17.75
C ASN A 370 -25.82 13.55 -17.13
N THR A 371 -24.58 13.22 -16.74
CA THR A 371 -23.58 12.38 -17.44
C THR A 371 -22.56 11.70 -16.49
N ASP A 372 -22.06 10.52 -16.88
CA ASP A 372 -20.65 10.06 -16.95
C ASP A 372 -19.64 10.33 -15.79
N SER A 373 -18.66 9.47 -15.49
CA SER A 373 -18.04 8.40 -16.31
C SER A 373 -17.34 7.30 -15.48
N ALA A 374 -17.22 6.12 -16.12
CA ALA A 374 -16.12 5.13 -16.07
C ALA A 374 -15.43 4.77 -14.73
N SER A 375 -15.57 3.50 -14.34
CA SER A 375 -14.63 2.78 -13.47
C SER A 375 -13.52 2.09 -14.28
N THR A 376 -12.31 2.02 -13.72
CA THR A 376 -11.14 1.43 -14.39
C THR A 376 -10.99 -0.06 -14.02
N MET A 377 -10.90 -0.94 -15.02
CA MET A 377 -10.37 -2.30 -14.81
C MET A 377 -8.85 -2.29 -14.88
N TYR A 378 -8.21 -3.17 -14.10
CA TYR A 378 -7.10 -3.96 -14.63
C TYR A 378 -7.20 -5.38 -14.07
N ASN A 379 -7.02 -6.38 -14.93
CA ASN A 379 -7.04 -7.79 -14.57
C ASN A 379 -5.71 -8.45 -14.99
N THR A 380 -5.41 -9.60 -14.42
CA THR A 380 -4.09 -10.24 -14.50
C THR A 380 -3.95 -11.16 -15.72
N SER A 381 -2.75 -11.19 -16.32
CA SER A 381 -2.31 -12.30 -17.18
C SER A 381 -0.78 -12.40 -17.21
N ILE A 382 -0.33 -13.66 -17.15
CA ILE A 382 1.04 -14.16 -16.98
C ILE A 382 1.96 -13.91 -18.19
N ASN A 383 3.25 -13.64 -17.92
CA ASN A 383 4.41 -14.33 -18.53
C ASN A 383 5.68 -14.07 -17.71
#